data_AF-A0A523CX96-F1
#
_entry.id   AF-A0A523CX96-F1
#
_cell.length_a   1.000
_cell.length_b   1.000
_cell.length_c   1.000
_cell.angle_alpha   90.00
_cell.angle_beta   90.00
_cell.angle_gamma   90.00
#
_symmetry.space_group_name_H-M   'P 1'
#
loop_
_entity.id
_entity.type
_entity.pdbx_description
1 polymer ?
#
loop_
_entity_poly.entity_id
_entity_poly.type
_entity_poly.pdbx_seq_one_letter_code
_entity_poly.pdbx_strand_id
1 'polypeptide(L)'
;MAETSYDLIVTGAGTGGIIMAARIAQKGVHPTTGEPLKVALLDLGPYFEGTPRPGYGVPGRRQMFTNVRSDFQGRYRTRRGIPPGASRRIPLGPDDETYTFNTAGIVGGGSLLYTAITNTPYEADYQVWSDETGLDLSYQNLKYAAEETERAFNIHTKPDGLLRVGDRLFRDSARALGIEVHPAKIAKQNCLWCGYCDGVNMCKYDARGGSFTGYLPTALEHGVEIIPDAKAEKVLIEKQGTGFRVTGVAYIRNGEREVVNATRVVVSCGQYGSTPLLLRSGYGPRQLVEQLIVENPNVGNHTDARPWCERMTAVFDQP
;
A
#
# COMPACT_ATOMS: atom_id res chain seq x y z
N MET A 1 8.85 -32.12 -8.08
CA MET A 1 7.85 -31.09 -8.42
C MET A 1 8.55 -30.09 -9.32
N ALA A 2 7.96 -29.72 -10.46
CA ALA A 2 8.59 -28.73 -11.34
C ALA A 2 8.81 -27.44 -10.56
N GLU A 3 10.02 -26.89 -10.63
CA GLU A 3 10.39 -25.68 -9.90
C GLU A 3 9.62 -24.50 -10.50
N THR A 4 8.66 -23.94 -9.75
CA THR A 4 7.84 -22.83 -10.24
C THR A 4 8.74 -21.59 -10.38
N SER A 5 9.09 -21.26 -11.62
CA SER A 5 9.82 -20.04 -11.97
C SER A 5 8.85 -18.97 -12.48
N TYR A 6 9.14 -17.70 -12.15
CA TYR A 6 8.44 -16.51 -12.62
C TYR A 6 9.39 -15.56 -13.34
N ASP A 7 8.86 -14.74 -14.24
CA ASP A 7 9.65 -13.66 -14.83
C ASP A 7 9.81 -12.51 -13.84
N LEU A 8 8.75 -12.24 -13.06
CA LEU A 8 8.73 -11.18 -12.07
C LEU A 8 7.99 -11.63 -10.80
N ILE A 9 8.58 -11.33 -9.65
CA ILE A 9 7.89 -11.38 -8.37
C ILE A 9 7.83 -9.98 -7.77
N VAL A 10 6.63 -9.57 -7.37
CA VAL A 10 6.39 -8.36 -6.59
C VAL A 10 6.19 -8.75 -5.13
N THR A 11 7.08 -8.32 -4.23
CA THR A 11 6.99 -8.61 -2.79
C THR A 11 6.23 -7.49 -2.06
N GLY A 12 5.08 -7.83 -1.49
CA GLY A 12 4.12 -6.92 -0.89
C GLY A 12 2.99 -6.60 -1.86
N ALA A 13 1.84 -7.26 -1.67
CA ALA A 13 0.61 -7.02 -2.43
C ALA A 13 -0.20 -5.85 -1.84
N GLY A 14 0.47 -4.73 -1.57
CA GLY A 14 -0.15 -3.48 -1.13
C GLY A 14 -0.61 -2.59 -2.29
N THR A 15 -0.70 -1.28 -2.03
CA THR A 15 -1.10 -0.29 -3.05
C THR A 15 -0.19 -0.28 -4.27
N GLY A 16 1.11 -0.03 -4.08
CA GLY A 16 2.08 -0.01 -5.17
C GLY A 16 2.22 -1.37 -5.85
N GLY A 17 2.33 -2.44 -5.06
CA GLY A 17 2.59 -3.79 -5.57
C GLY A 17 1.49 -4.29 -6.50
N ILE A 18 0.22 -4.15 -6.11
CA ILE A 18 -0.91 -4.57 -6.94
C ILE A 18 -0.98 -3.75 -8.23
N ILE A 19 -0.80 -2.42 -8.15
CA ILE A 19 -0.83 -1.54 -9.34
C ILE A 19 0.29 -1.93 -10.32
N MET A 20 1.51 -2.12 -9.82
CA MET A 20 2.65 -2.54 -10.64
C MET A 20 2.42 -3.91 -11.28
N ALA A 21 2.01 -4.91 -10.50
CA ALA A 21 1.75 -6.24 -11.03
C ALA A 21 0.66 -6.23 -12.10
N ALA A 22 -0.44 -5.51 -11.89
CA ALA A 22 -1.52 -5.38 -12.86
C ALA A 22 -1.01 -4.79 -14.19
N ARG A 23 -0.24 -3.69 -14.14
CA ARG A 23 0.22 -3.00 -15.35
C ARG A 23 1.33 -3.75 -16.06
N ILE A 24 2.22 -4.42 -15.32
CA ILE A 24 3.28 -5.25 -15.90
C ILE A 24 2.68 -6.50 -16.53
N ALA A 25 1.75 -7.20 -15.88
CA ALA A 25 1.10 -8.37 -16.48
C ALA A 25 0.28 -8.01 -17.73
N GLN A 26 -0.36 -6.83 -17.73
CA GLN A 26 -1.17 -6.37 -18.86
C GLN A 26 -0.35 -6.03 -20.12
N LYS A 27 0.89 -5.55 -19.97
CA LYS A 27 1.68 -4.99 -21.09
C LYS A 27 3.02 -5.68 -21.30
N GLY A 28 3.50 -6.41 -20.30
CA GLY A 28 4.82 -7.01 -20.29
C GLY A 28 4.85 -8.30 -21.07
N VAL A 29 5.84 -8.41 -21.96
CA VAL A 29 6.12 -9.61 -22.74
C VAL A 29 7.55 -10.06 -22.48
N HIS A 30 7.77 -11.37 -22.49
CA HIS A 30 9.08 -11.96 -22.34
C HIS A 30 9.92 -11.63 -23.59
N PRO A 31 11.12 -11.02 -23.43
CA PRO A 31 11.84 -10.42 -24.54
C PRO A 31 12.31 -11.44 -25.59
N THR A 32 12.46 -12.71 -25.24
CA THR A 32 12.91 -13.74 -26.19
C THR A 32 11.79 -14.60 -26.76
N THR A 33 10.68 -14.80 -26.03
CA THR A 33 9.59 -15.69 -26.47
C THR A 33 8.40 -14.90 -27.00
N GLY A 34 8.27 -13.61 -26.65
CA GLY A 34 7.13 -12.77 -26.99
C GLY A 34 5.85 -13.10 -26.20
N GLU A 35 5.90 -14.11 -25.33
CA GLU A 35 4.77 -14.51 -24.50
C GLU A 35 4.52 -13.49 -23.36
N PRO A 36 3.29 -13.37 -22.83
CA PRO A 36 3.03 -12.57 -21.64
C PRO A 36 3.94 -12.96 -20.48
N LEU A 37 4.43 -11.98 -19.71
CA LEU A 37 5.27 -12.25 -18.55
C LEU A 37 4.51 -13.05 -17.48
N LYS A 38 5.16 -14.06 -16.92
CA LYS A 38 4.65 -14.80 -15.76
C LYS A 38 4.97 -14.03 -14.48
N VAL A 39 3.94 -13.48 -13.83
CA VAL A 39 4.08 -12.58 -12.68
C VAL A 39 3.45 -13.19 -11.42
N ALA A 40 4.13 -13.05 -10.28
CA ALA A 40 3.55 -13.37 -8.97
C ALA A 40 3.56 -12.18 -7.99
N LEU A 41 2.54 -12.14 -7.13
CA LEU A 41 2.36 -11.21 -6.02
C LEU A 41 2.50 -11.97 -4.70
N LEU A 42 3.57 -11.72 -3.96
CA LEU A 42 3.84 -12.38 -2.68
C LEU A 42 3.45 -11.45 -1.53
N ASP A 43 2.64 -11.90 -0.57
CA ASP A 43 2.25 -11.09 0.59
C ASP A 43 2.31 -11.88 1.89
N LEU A 44 2.71 -11.19 2.98
CA LEU A 44 2.79 -11.79 4.31
C LEU A 44 1.41 -12.17 4.86
N GLY A 45 0.37 -11.47 4.41
CA GLY A 45 -0.99 -11.66 4.87
C GLY A 45 -1.80 -12.58 3.97
N PRO A 46 -2.98 -12.99 4.45
CA PRO A 46 -3.88 -13.83 3.67
C PRO A 46 -4.43 -13.06 2.47
N TYR A 47 -4.83 -13.81 1.47
CA TYR A 47 -5.70 -13.34 0.41
C TYR A 47 -7.11 -13.86 0.68
N PHE A 48 -8.05 -12.95 0.92
CA PHE A 48 -9.45 -13.32 1.04
C PHE A 48 -10.17 -13.00 -0.27
N GLU A 49 -10.35 -14.04 -1.07
CA GLU A 49 -11.30 -14.01 -2.18
C GLU A 49 -12.68 -13.63 -1.62
N GLY A 50 -13.30 -12.62 -2.21
CA GLY A 50 -14.69 -12.38 -1.92
C GLY A 50 -15.58 -13.19 -2.84
N THR A 51 -16.83 -13.29 -2.43
CA THR A 51 -17.91 -13.85 -3.23
C THR A 51 -18.96 -12.75 -3.40
N PRO A 52 -19.62 -12.62 -4.57
CA PRO A 52 -20.78 -11.74 -4.75
C PRO A 52 -21.78 -11.92 -3.60
N ARG A 53 -21.96 -10.90 -2.76
CA ARG A 53 -22.93 -10.94 -1.64
C ARG A 53 -24.15 -10.06 -1.91
N PRO A 54 -25.35 -10.35 -1.34
CA PRO A 54 -26.52 -9.46 -1.34
C PRO A 54 -26.34 -8.20 -0.47
N GLY A 55 -27.08 -7.11 -0.75
CA GLY A 55 -26.92 -5.75 -0.15
C GLY A 55 -26.95 -4.62 -1.20
N TYR A 56 -26.67 -3.36 -0.81
CA TYR A 56 -26.81 -2.20 -1.71
C TYR A 56 -25.67 -2.09 -2.73
N GLY A 57 -25.99 -1.65 -3.96
CA GLY A 57 -25.06 -1.64 -5.10
C GLY A 57 -25.13 -2.91 -5.95
N VAL A 58 -24.28 -3.02 -6.98
CA VAL A 58 -24.28 -4.16 -7.92
C VAL A 58 -23.71 -5.41 -7.24
N PRO A 59 -24.48 -6.51 -7.04
CA PRO A 59 -23.98 -7.73 -6.39
C PRO A 59 -22.73 -8.31 -7.04
N GLY A 60 -22.67 -8.32 -8.38
CA GLY A 60 -21.49 -8.77 -9.14
C GLY A 60 -20.25 -7.88 -9.00
N ARG A 61 -20.34 -6.72 -8.33
CA ARG A 61 -19.17 -5.90 -7.97
C ARG A 61 -18.66 -6.16 -6.56
N ARG A 62 -19.38 -6.95 -5.75
CA ARG A 62 -19.00 -7.26 -4.38
C ARG A 62 -18.20 -8.54 -4.35
N GLN A 63 -17.03 -8.45 -4.93
CA GLN A 63 -16.15 -9.59 -5.17
C GLN A 63 -15.11 -9.74 -4.05
N MET A 64 -15.22 -8.93 -2.99
CA MET A 64 -14.18 -8.80 -1.97
C MET A 64 -14.67 -9.21 -0.58
N PHE A 65 -13.74 -9.62 0.28
CA PHE A 65 -14.02 -9.95 1.67
C PHE A 65 -14.26 -8.67 2.50
N THR A 66 -15.44 -8.55 3.11
CA THR A 66 -15.89 -7.29 3.72
C THR A 66 -16.16 -7.32 5.23
N ASN A 67 -15.91 -8.45 5.90
CA ASN A 67 -16.24 -8.61 7.32
C ASN A 67 -14.99 -8.72 8.20
N VAL A 68 -14.76 -7.75 9.06
CA VAL A 68 -13.81 -7.91 10.17
C VAL A 68 -14.48 -8.78 11.23
N ARG A 69 -14.19 -10.08 11.22
CA ARG A 69 -14.59 -10.96 12.32
C ARG A 69 -13.72 -10.64 13.56
N SER A 70 -14.17 -11.01 14.76
CA SER A 70 -13.44 -10.72 16.01
C SER A 70 -12.01 -11.28 16.01
N ASP A 71 -11.78 -12.39 15.32
CA ASP A 71 -10.46 -13.00 15.12
C ASP A 71 -9.51 -12.17 14.23
N PHE A 72 -10.00 -11.13 13.54
CA PHE A 72 -9.17 -10.21 12.74
C PHE A 72 -8.55 -9.10 13.60
N GLN A 73 -9.10 -8.81 14.79
CA GLN A 73 -8.60 -7.73 15.64
C GLN A 73 -7.15 -8.02 16.06
N GLY A 74 -6.22 -7.25 15.51
CA GLY A 74 -4.79 -7.36 15.82
C GLY A 74 -3.99 -8.38 15.00
N ARG A 75 -4.63 -9.26 14.21
CA ARG A 75 -3.92 -10.28 13.40
C ARG A 75 -3.32 -9.73 12.10
N TYR A 76 -4.09 -8.92 11.37
CA TYR A 76 -3.64 -8.33 10.08
C TYR A 76 -3.19 -6.87 10.22
N ARG A 77 -2.82 -6.50 11.45
CA ARG A 77 -2.27 -5.20 11.80
C ARG A 77 -0.87 -5.44 12.33
N THR A 78 0.15 -5.03 11.59
CA THR A 78 1.50 -5.01 12.16
C THR A 78 1.69 -3.68 12.88
N ARG A 79 2.03 -3.73 14.18
CA ARG A 79 2.50 -2.57 14.91
C ARG A 79 4.01 -2.46 14.71
N ARG A 80 4.47 -1.32 14.20
CA ARG A 80 5.90 -1.00 14.07
C ARG A 80 6.28 0.04 15.12
N GLY A 81 7.54 0.05 15.56
CA GLY A 81 8.02 0.92 16.64
C GLY A 81 7.79 0.34 18.05
N ILE A 82 7.64 -0.97 18.20
CA ILE A 82 7.58 -1.66 19.49
C ILE A 82 8.81 -2.58 19.60
N PRO A 83 9.57 -2.56 20.72
CA PRO A 83 10.69 -3.48 20.92
C PRO A 83 10.28 -4.96 20.81
N PRO A 84 11.18 -5.85 20.33
CA PRO A 84 10.92 -7.29 20.33
C PRO A 84 10.45 -7.80 21.70
N GLY A 85 9.35 -8.56 21.74
CA GLY A 85 8.79 -9.10 22.98
C GLY A 85 7.88 -8.16 23.78
N ALA A 86 7.74 -6.90 23.40
CA ALA A 86 6.86 -5.96 24.08
C ALA A 86 5.42 -5.99 23.51
N SER A 87 4.42 -5.94 24.40
CA SER A 87 2.99 -5.89 24.05
C SER A 87 2.38 -4.48 24.13
N ARG A 88 3.12 -3.50 24.68
CA ARG A 88 2.70 -2.10 24.89
C ARG A 88 3.82 -1.11 24.53
N ARG A 89 3.47 0.17 24.36
CA ARG A 89 4.46 1.26 24.22
C ARG A 89 5.42 1.22 25.41
N ILE A 90 6.71 1.13 25.13
CA ILE A 90 7.77 1.30 26.11
C ILE A 90 8.48 2.61 25.72
N PRO A 91 8.36 3.68 26.53
CA PRO A 91 9.29 4.79 26.43
C PRO A 91 10.67 4.21 26.72
N LEU A 92 11.59 4.28 25.77
CA LEU A 92 12.95 3.75 25.96
C LEU A 92 13.80 4.65 26.87
N GLY A 93 13.31 5.86 27.18
CA GLY A 93 13.89 6.88 28.04
C GLY A 93 12.90 8.02 28.36
N PRO A 94 13.24 8.95 29.28
CA PRO A 94 12.37 10.05 29.70
C PRO A 94 11.96 11.00 28.56
N ASP A 95 12.79 11.09 27.52
CA ASP A 95 12.61 11.97 26.36
C ASP A 95 12.24 11.19 25.08
N ASP A 96 11.97 9.88 25.18
CA ASP A 96 11.70 9.06 23.99
C ASP A 96 10.23 9.15 23.55
N GLU A 97 10.03 9.76 22.39
CA GLU A 97 8.76 9.73 21.68
C GLU A 97 8.61 8.44 20.86
N THR A 98 8.06 7.39 21.48
CA THR A 98 7.81 6.12 20.76
C THR A 98 6.55 6.21 19.88
N TYR A 99 6.74 6.35 18.57
CA TYR A 99 5.66 6.32 17.58
C TYR A 99 5.33 4.89 17.15
N THR A 100 4.09 4.47 17.44
CA THR A 100 3.56 3.19 16.98
C THR A 100 2.78 3.37 15.69
N PHE A 101 3.21 2.70 14.61
CA PHE A 101 2.52 2.72 13.33
C PHE A 101 1.73 1.44 13.12
N ASN A 102 0.49 1.57 12.63
CA ASN A 102 -0.31 0.44 12.20
C ASN A 102 -0.15 0.27 10.69
N THR A 103 0.32 -0.89 10.25
CA THR A 103 0.28 -1.27 8.82
C THR A 103 -0.64 -2.47 8.62
N ALA A 104 -1.13 -2.63 7.40
CA ALA A 104 -1.88 -3.81 6.99
C ALA A 104 -0.95 -4.99 6.74
N GLY A 105 -1.39 -6.19 7.12
CA GLY A 105 -0.79 -7.48 6.78
C GLY A 105 -1.83 -8.37 6.12
N ILE A 106 -2.27 -7.97 4.92
CA ILE A 106 -3.30 -8.61 4.11
C ILE A 106 -3.09 -8.17 2.66
N VAL A 107 -3.36 -9.03 1.68
CA VAL A 107 -3.41 -8.64 0.26
C VAL A 107 -4.39 -7.47 0.08
N GLY A 108 -3.94 -6.40 -0.57
CA GLY A 108 -4.59 -5.09 -0.64
C GLY A 108 -3.89 -4.01 0.20
N GLY A 109 -3.15 -4.44 1.23
CA GLY A 109 -2.32 -3.58 2.07
C GLY A 109 -3.08 -2.40 2.69
N GLY A 110 -2.41 -1.25 2.81
CA GLY A 110 -2.95 -0.05 3.46
C GLY A 110 -4.23 0.49 2.81
N SER A 111 -4.47 0.21 1.52
CA SER A 111 -5.71 0.61 0.85
C SER A 111 -6.96 -0.06 1.42
N LEU A 112 -6.80 -1.17 2.15
CA LEU A 112 -7.89 -1.82 2.88
C LEU A 112 -8.11 -1.28 4.28
N LEU A 113 -7.24 -0.41 4.79
CA LEU A 113 -7.33 0.15 6.16
C LEU A 113 -7.52 1.67 6.19
N TYR A 114 -7.19 2.39 5.11
CA TYR A 114 -7.38 3.86 5.10
C TYR A 114 -8.86 4.27 5.04
N THR A 115 -9.17 5.51 5.40
CA THR A 115 -10.55 6.03 5.44
C THR A 115 -11.14 6.33 4.05
N ALA A 116 -10.30 6.29 3.01
CA ALA A 116 -10.60 6.74 1.66
C ALA A 116 -11.01 8.22 1.57
N ILE A 117 -10.37 9.05 2.40
CA ILE A 117 -10.25 10.49 2.20
C ILE A 117 -8.87 10.70 1.59
N THR A 118 -8.81 11.14 0.34
CA THR A 118 -7.55 11.18 -0.41
C THR A 118 -7.66 12.15 -1.58
N ASN A 119 -6.53 12.72 -1.96
CA ASN A 119 -6.35 13.45 -3.22
C ASN A 119 -5.29 12.74 -4.04
N THR A 120 -5.30 12.97 -5.35
CA THR A 120 -4.10 12.81 -6.18
C THR A 120 -3.12 13.95 -5.91
N PRO A 121 -1.82 13.75 -6.24
CA PRO A 121 -0.83 14.81 -6.14
C PRO A 121 -1.23 16.03 -6.99
N TYR A 122 -0.93 17.22 -6.48
CA TYR A 122 -1.06 18.48 -7.21
C TYR A 122 0.14 18.71 -8.12
N GLU A 123 0.01 19.61 -9.10
CA GLU A 123 1.11 19.97 -10.01
C GLU A 123 2.40 20.38 -9.26
N ALA A 124 2.25 21.10 -8.15
CA ALA A 124 3.37 21.50 -7.30
C ALA A 124 4.11 20.31 -6.67
N ASP A 125 3.41 19.21 -6.33
CA ASP A 125 4.04 18.01 -5.76
C ASP A 125 5.01 17.38 -6.79
N TYR A 126 4.62 17.32 -8.06
CA TYR A 126 5.45 16.79 -9.15
C TYR A 126 6.70 17.64 -9.40
N GLN A 127 6.56 18.97 -9.32
CA GLN A 127 7.69 19.88 -9.46
C GLN A 127 8.71 19.63 -8.34
N VAL A 128 8.25 19.58 -7.08
CA VAL A 128 9.11 19.29 -5.92
C VAL A 128 9.82 17.95 -6.09
N TRP A 129 9.12 16.90 -6.51
CA TRP A 129 9.77 15.60 -6.74
C TRP A 129 10.83 15.64 -7.83
N SER A 130 10.59 16.39 -8.91
CA SER A 130 11.56 16.53 -9.99
C SER A 130 12.82 17.26 -9.51
N ASP A 131 12.63 18.34 -8.74
CA ASP A 131 13.71 19.14 -8.19
C ASP A 131 14.55 18.36 -7.17
N GLU A 132 13.89 17.60 -6.29
CA GLU A 132 14.57 16.82 -5.25
C GLU A 132 15.32 15.60 -5.81
N THR A 133 14.78 14.95 -6.85
CA THR A 133 15.37 13.71 -7.40
C THR A 133 16.30 13.94 -8.59
N GLY A 134 16.19 15.10 -9.25
CA GLY A 134 16.85 15.37 -10.53
C GLY A 134 16.29 14.55 -11.69
N LEU A 135 15.16 13.84 -11.49
CA LEU A 135 14.47 13.07 -12.52
C LEU A 135 13.34 13.90 -13.13
N ASP A 136 12.99 13.64 -14.39
CA ASP A 136 11.81 14.26 -15.01
C ASP A 136 10.51 13.57 -14.54
N LEU A 137 10.11 13.91 -13.31
CA LEU A 137 8.85 13.50 -12.68
C LEU A 137 7.77 14.57 -12.84
N SER A 138 7.87 15.37 -13.91
CA SER A 138 6.99 16.49 -14.16
C SER A 138 5.51 16.07 -14.26
N TYR A 139 4.62 17.02 -14.00
CA TYR A 139 3.18 16.79 -14.14
C TYR A 139 2.82 16.24 -15.53
N GLN A 140 3.46 16.70 -16.60
CA GLN A 140 3.18 16.19 -17.95
C GLN A 140 3.51 14.71 -18.11
N ASN A 141 4.57 14.23 -17.46
CA ASN A 141 4.98 12.84 -17.52
C ASN A 141 4.15 11.94 -16.62
N LEU A 142 3.62 12.43 -15.49
CA LEU A 142 2.97 11.58 -14.49
C LEU A 142 1.47 11.81 -14.32
N LYS A 143 0.89 12.87 -14.90
CA LYS A 143 -0.56 13.16 -14.78
C LYS A 143 -1.44 12.00 -15.23
N TYR A 144 -1.04 11.26 -16.27
CA TYR A 144 -1.84 10.14 -16.77
C TYR A 144 -2.02 9.05 -15.69
N ALA A 145 -0.99 8.81 -14.86
CA ALA A 145 -1.05 7.83 -13.79
C ALA A 145 -1.95 8.32 -12.65
N ALA A 146 -1.95 9.63 -12.36
CA ALA A 146 -2.89 10.23 -11.43
C ALA A 146 -4.34 10.16 -11.94
N GLU A 147 -4.61 10.56 -13.18
CA GLU A 147 -5.94 10.50 -13.80
C GLU A 147 -6.47 9.06 -13.88
N GLU A 148 -5.59 8.11 -14.17
CA GLU A 148 -5.91 6.68 -14.12
C GLU A 148 -6.27 6.25 -12.69
N THR A 149 -5.48 6.65 -11.69
CA THR A 149 -5.75 6.34 -10.28
C THR A 149 -7.06 6.98 -9.81
N GLU A 150 -7.35 8.22 -10.19
CA GLU A 150 -8.63 8.88 -9.89
C GLU A 150 -9.81 8.09 -10.43
N ARG A 151 -9.73 7.62 -11.69
CA ARG A 151 -10.78 6.79 -12.29
C ARG A 151 -10.88 5.44 -11.59
N ALA A 152 -9.77 4.73 -11.41
CA ALA A 152 -9.74 3.38 -10.84
C ALA A 152 -10.22 3.35 -9.39
N PHE A 153 -9.90 4.36 -8.59
CA PHE A 153 -10.31 4.45 -7.18
C PHE A 153 -11.63 5.20 -6.99
N ASN A 154 -12.22 5.74 -8.07
CA ASN A 154 -13.36 6.65 -8.05
C ASN A 154 -13.12 7.83 -7.09
N ILE A 155 -11.99 8.52 -7.27
CA ILE A 155 -11.65 9.73 -6.52
C ILE A 155 -12.50 10.88 -7.04
N HIS A 156 -13.30 11.47 -6.16
CA HIS A 156 -14.17 12.60 -6.48
C HIS A 156 -14.39 13.47 -5.25
N THR A 157 -14.84 14.71 -5.46
CA THR A 157 -15.22 15.62 -4.38
C THR A 157 -16.32 15.00 -3.54
N LYS A 158 -16.17 15.04 -2.20
CA LYS A 158 -17.25 14.62 -1.28
C LYS A 158 -18.51 15.45 -1.58
N PRO A 159 -19.65 14.80 -1.93
CA PRO A 159 -20.88 15.52 -2.21
C PRO A 159 -21.33 16.43 -1.05
N ASP A 160 -21.79 17.64 -1.38
CA ASP A 160 -22.23 18.65 -0.39
C ASP A 160 -23.33 18.15 0.54
N GLY A 161 -24.24 17.29 0.04
CA GLY A 161 -25.30 16.67 0.84
C GLY A 161 -24.80 15.77 1.98
N LEU A 162 -23.51 15.44 1.99
CA LEU A 162 -22.86 14.62 3.04
C LEU A 162 -22.03 15.46 4.01
N LEU A 163 -21.98 16.77 3.81
CA LEU A 163 -21.36 17.69 4.76
C LEU A 163 -22.23 17.75 6.01
N ARG A 164 -21.59 17.63 7.18
CA ARG A 164 -22.23 17.84 8.47
C ARG A 164 -22.39 19.33 8.75
N VAL A 165 -23.13 19.69 9.81
CA VAL A 165 -23.27 21.09 10.23
C VAL A 165 -21.90 21.71 10.48
N GLY A 166 -21.04 21.02 11.24
CA GLY A 166 -19.65 21.46 11.47
C GLY A 166 -18.84 21.65 10.19
N ASP A 167 -18.96 20.75 9.21
CA ASP A 167 -18.27 20.89 7.91
C ASP A 167 -18.68 22.19 7.19
N ARG A 168 -19.98 22.52 7.21
CA ARG A 168 -20.50 23.75 6.60
C ARG A 168 -20.07 25.00 7.36
N LEU A 169 -20.17 25.00 8.69
CA LEU A 169 -19.75 26.12 9.53
C LEU A 169 -18.26 26.43 9.36
N PHE A 170 -17.42 25.40 9.31
CA PHE A 170 -15.98 25.58 9.09
C PHE A 170 -15.69 26.17 7.71
N ARG A 171 -16.31 25.62 6.65
CA ARG A 171 -16.20 26.14 5.28
C ARG A 171 -16.64 27.60 5.20
N ASP A 172 -17.79 27.93 5.77
CA ASP A 172 -18.39 29.26 5.65
C ASP A 172 -17.59 30.29 6.46
N SER A 173 -17.05 29.90 7.62
CA SER A 173 -16.13 30.72 8.41
C SER A 173 -14.81 30.99 7.68
N ALA A 174 -14.20 29.97 7.08
CA ALA A 174 -12.99 30.14 6.28
C ALA A 174 -13.21 31.11 5.10
N ARG A 175 -14.34 30.96 4.39
CA ARG A 175 -14.73 31.87 3.31
C ARG A 175 -14.94 33.31 3.79
N ALA A 176 -15.58 33.50 4.95
CA ALA A 176 -15.77 34.83 5.53
C ALA A 176 -14.44 35.53 5.89
N LEU A 177 -13.39 34.75 6.19
CA LEU A 177 -12.03 35.23 6.41
C LEU A 177 -11.23 35.43 5.11
N GLY A 178 -11.84 35.20 3.94
CA GLY A 178 -11.15 35.28 2.65
C GLY A 178 -10.22 34.09 2.35
N ILE A 179 -10.34 32.98 3.08
CA ILE A 179 -9.54 31.77 2.88
C ILE A 179 -10.22 30.90 1.82
N GLU A 180 -9.46 30.50 0.80
CA GLU A 180 -9.91 29.57 -0.22
C GLU A 180 -10.17 28.18 0.39
N VAL A 181 -11.34 27.60 0.09
CA VAL A 181 -11.72 26.29 0.62
C VAL A 181 -11.78 25.28 -0.50
N HIS A 182 -10.85 24.32 -0.47
CA HIS A 182 -10.88 23.15 -1.34
C HIS A 182 -11.68 22.03 -0.68
N PRO A 183 -12.69 21.47 -1.36
CA PRO A 183 -13.48 20.40 -0.77
C PRO A 183 -12.66 19.11 -0.72
N ALA A 184 -12.81 18.36 0.37
CA ALA A 184 -12.14 17.07 0.52
C ALA A 184 -12.58 16.09 -0.57
N LYS A 185 -11.62 15.43 -1.24
CA LYS A 185 -11.89 14.32 -2.13
C LYS A 185 -11.92 12.98 -1.37
N ILE A 186 -12.64 12.04 -1.94
CA ILE A 186 -12.91 10.70 -1.40
C ILE A 186 -12.75 9.65 -2.49
N ALA A 187 -12.23 8.49 -2.12
CA ALA A 187 -12.11 7.31 -3.00
C ALA A 187 -13.19 6.29 -2.65
N LYS A 188 -14.43 6.56 -3.07
CA LYS A 188 -15.59 5.73 -2.70
C LYS A 188 -16.52 5.56 -3.89
N GLN A 189 -17.10 4.38 -4.06
CA GLN A 189 -18.09 4.12 -5.11
C GLN A 189 -19.34 3.48 -4.50
N ASN A 190 -20.53 4.04 -4.76
CA ASN A 190 -21.81 3.55 -4.21
C ASN A 190 -21.81 3.40 -2.67
N CYS A 191 -21.08 4.27 -1.97
CA CYS A 191 -21.01 4.23 -0.52
C CYS A 191 -22.34 4.66 0.11
N LEU A 192 -22.79 3.91 1.11
CA LEU A 192 -23.98 4.20 1.91
C LEU A 192 -23.71 5.05 3.16
N TRP A 193 -22.49 5.52 3.35
CA TRP A 193 -22.13 6.41 4.47
C TRP A 193 -22.39 5.84 5.87
N CYS A 194 -22.36 4.52 6.02
CA CYS A 194 -22.66 3.84 7.28
C CYS A 194 -21.62 4.04 8.40
N GLY A 195 -20.50 4.73 8.14
CA GLY A 195 -19.42 4.97 9.11
C GLY A 195 -18.60 3.74 9.51
N TYR A 196 -18.99 2.54 9.09
CA TYR A 196 -18.36 1.29 9.55
C TYR A 196 -16.87 1.17 9.19
N CYS A 197 -16.48 1.74 8.05
CA CYS A 197 -15.12 1.70 7.53
C CYS A 197 -14.19 2.76 8.17
N ASP A 198 -14.47 3.16 9.41
CA ASP A 198 -13.58 4.02 10.20
C ASP A 198 -12.53 3.17 10.96
N GLY A 199 -11.38 3.79 11.25
CA GLY A 199 -10.24 3.13 11.88
C GLY A 199 -9.67 1.99 11.03
N VAL A 200 -9.55 0.79 11.62
CA VAL A 200 -8.94 -0.39 10.97
C VAL A 200 -9.97 -1.32 10.30
N ASN A 201 -11.22 -0.87 10.16
CA ASN A 201 -12.27 -1.70 9.60
C ASN A 201 -12.25 -1.67 8.07
N MET A 202 -12.48 -2.82 7.46
CA MET A 202 -12.69 -2.94 6.02
C MET A 202 -14.08 -2.43 5.63
N CYS A 203 -14.28 -2.10 4.35
CA CYS A 203 -15.59 -1.67 3.88
C CYS A 203 -16.55 -2.85 3.80
N LYS A 204 -17.66 -2.82 4.55
CA LYS A 204 -18.71 -3.85 4.54
C LYS A 204 -19.35 -4.09 3.16
N TYR A 205 -19.30 -3.08 2.29
CA TYR A 205 -20.07 -3.03 1.03
C TYR A 205 -19.21 -2.95 -0.22
N ASP A 206 -17.88 -3.13 -0.10
CA ASP A 206 -16.94 -3.01 -1.23
C ASP A 206 -16.97 -1.63 -1.90
N ALA A 207 -17.34 -0.60 -1.13
CA ALA A 207 -17.51 0.77 -1.60
C ALA A 207 -16.26 1.64 -1.41
N ARG A 208 -15.19 1.08 -0.84
CA ARG A 208 -13.92 1.78 -0.61
C ARG A 208 -13.02 1.53 -1.83
N GLY A 209 -12.70 2.58 -2.56
CA GLY A 209 -11.74 2.53 -3.66
C GLY A 209 -10.33 2.25 -3.13
N GLY A 210 -9.52 1.57 -3.91
CA GLY A 210 -8.13 1.22 -3.56
C GLY A 210 -7.53 0.28 -4.59
N SER A 211 -6.26 -0.09 -4.43
CA SER A 211 -5.59 -0.99 -5.39
C SER A 211 -6.27 -2.35 -5.45
N PHE A 212 -6.78 -2.81 -4.31
CA PHE A 212 -7.50 -4.08 -4.19
C PHE A 212 -8.79 -4.09 -5.04
N THR A 213 -9.57 -3.02 -5.05
CA THR A 213 -10.82 -2.94 -5.84
C THR A 213 -10.60 -2.44 -7.26
N GLY A 214 -9.62 -1.57 -7.49
CA GLY A 214 -9.39 -0.90 -8.77
C GLY A 214 -8.37 -1.57 -9.70
N TYR A 215 -7.45 -2.41 -9.19
CA TYR A 215 -6.35 -2.97 -9.98
C TYR A 215 -6.15 -4.47 -9.81
N LEU A 216 -6.46 -5.05 -8.64
CA LEU A 216 -6.33 -6.49 -8.43
C LEU A 216 -7.15 -7.33 -9.43
N PRO A 217 -8.41 -6.97 -9.78
CA PRO A 217 -9.15 -7.70 -10.81
C PRO A 217 -8.40 -7.75 -12.14
N THR A 218 -7.81 -6.63 -12.56
CA THR A 218 -6.99 -6.58 -13.79
C THR A 218 -5.74 -7.46 -13.67
N ALA A 219 -5.06 -7.47 -12.52
CA ALA A 219 -3.92 -8.35 -12.29
C ALA A 219 -4.31 -9.84 -12.46
N LEU A 220 -5.41 -10.24 -11.83
CA LEU A 220 -5.91 -11.62 -11.90
C LEU A 220 -6.36 -12.00 -13.32
N GLU A 221 -7.05 -11.10 -14.02
CA GLU A 221 -7.46 -11.28 -15.42
C GLU A 221 -6.27 -11.53 -16.35
N HIS A 222 -5.12 -10.91 -16.06
CA HIS A 222 -3.87 -11.09 -16.82
C HIS A 222 -2.94 -12.14 -16.22
N GLY A 223 -3.47 -13.05 -15.39
CA GLY A 223 -2.75 -14.25 -14.94
C GLY A 223 -1.73 -14.03 -13.83
N VAL A 224 -1.78 -12.91 -13.09
CA VAL A 224 -0.93 -12.73 -11.91
C VAL A 224 -1.32 -13.74 -10.83
N GLU A 225 -0.34 -14.54 -10.38
CA GLU A 225 -0.54 -15.49 -9.29
C GLU A 225 -0.33 -14.80 -7.93
N ILE A 226 -1.23 -15.00 -6.98
CA ILE A 226 -1.07 -14.50 -5.62
C ILE A 226 -0.51 -15.61 -4.75
N ILE A 227 0.58 -15.31 -4.03
CA ILE A 227 1.20 -16.18 -3.02
C ILE A 227 0.90 -15.56 -1.64
N PRO A 228 -0.24 -15.91 -1.00
CA PRO A 228 -0.62 -15.35 0.29
C PRO A 228 0.05 -16.09 1.46
N ASP A 229 -0.03 -15.47 2.64
CA ASP A 229 0.52 -16.01 3.90
C ASP A 229 2.03 -16.31 3.80
N ALA A 230 2.72 -15.57 2.92
CA ALA A 230 4.12 -15.75 2.55
C ALA A 230 4.92 -14.51 2.95
N LYS A 231 5.55 -14.56 4.12
CA LYS A 231 6.37 -13.45 4.61
C LYS A 231 7.75 -13.48 3.96
N ALA A 232 8.01 -12.55 3.03
CA ALA A 232 9.33 -12.36 2.45
C ALA A 232 10.41 -12.14 3.54
N GLU A 233 11.44 -12.98 3.53
CA GLU A 233 12.58 -12.85 4.43
C GLU A 233 13.78 -12.21 3.75
N LYS A 234 14.07 -12.64 2.51
CA LYS A 234 15.27 -12.26 1.79
C LYS A 234 15.04 -12.31 0.28
N VAL A 235 15.44 -11.28 -0.44
CA VAL A 235 15.67 -11.34 -1.89
C VAL A 235 17.00 -12.03 -2.12
N LEU A 236 17.02 -13.05 -2.98
CA LEU A 236 18.21 -13.83 -3.28
C LEU A 236 19.00 -13.10 -4.37
N ILE A 237 20.19 -12.64 -4.00
CA ILE A 237 21.09 -11.86 -4.85
C ILE A 237 22.44 -12.58 -4.89
N GLU A 238 22.94 -12.82 -6.08
CA GLU A 238 24.20 -13.48 -6.34
C GLU A 238 25.13 -12.56 -7.13
N LYS A 239 26.43 -12.68 -6.89
CA LYS A 239 27.44 -11.97 -7.69
C LYS A 239 27.59 -12.68 -9.03
N GLN A 240 27.49 -11.94 -10.13
CA GLN A 240 27.67 -12.45 -11.49
C GLN A 240 28.71 -11.60 -12.21
N GLY A 241 29.95 -12.09 -12.27
CA GLY A 241 31.08 -11.33 -12.80
C GLY A 241 31.30 -10.04 -12.01
N THR A 242 31.22 -8.90 -12.70
CA THR A 242 31.31 -7.56 -12.10
C THR A 242 29.95 -7.02 -11.61
N GLY A 243 28.85 -7.71 -11.92
CA GLY A 243 27.49 -7.31 -11.57
C GLY A 243 26.84 -8.22 -10.54
N PHE A 244 25.53 -8.04 -10.40
CA PHE A 244 24.68 -8.81 -9.49
C PHE A 244 23.47 -9.34 -10.23
N ARG A 245 23.00 -10.51 -9.82
CA ARG A 245 21.83 -11.18 -10.37
C ARG A 245 20.87 -11.54 -9.25
N VAL A 246 19.60 -11.24 -9.45
CA VAL A 246 18.53 -11.76 -8.61
C VAL A 246 18.14 -13.16 -9.09
N THR A 247 17.97 -14.09 -8.16
CA THR A 247 17.56 -15.48 -8.45
C THR A 247 16.19 -15.83 -7.88
N GLY A 248 15.67 -15.05 -6.94
CA GLY A 248 14.34 -15.28 -6.39
C GLY A 248 14.11 -14.59 -5.04
N VAL A 249 13.15 -15.12 -4.29
CA VAL A 249 12.79 -14.64 -2.96
C VAL A 249 12.67 -15.84 -2.02
N ALA A 250 13.35 -15.78 -0.88
CA ALA A 250 13.09 -16.68 0.25
C ALA A 250 12.01 -16.07 1.16
N TYR A 251 11.05 -16.88 1.55
CA TYR A 251 9.92 -16.47 2.39
C TYR A 251 9.56 -17.56 3.40
N ILE A 252 8.83 -17.16 4.44
CA ILE A 252 8.20 -18.10 5.39
C ILE A 252 6.73 -18.24 5.06
N ARG A 253 6.25 -19.48 4.99
CA ARG A 253 4.83 -19.82 4.87
C ARG A 253 4.55 -21.03 5.75
N ASN A 254 3.47 -20.98 6.53
CA ASN A 254 3.12 -22.05 7.49
C ASN A 254 4.25 -22.44 8.48
N GLY A 255 5.16 -21.52 8.79
CA GLY A 255 6.31 -21.77 9.66
C GLY A 255 7.52 -22.42 8.97
N GLU A 256 7.39 -22.77 7.69
CA GLU A 256 8.45 -23.36 6.89
C GLU A 256 9.08 -22.32 5.97
N ARG A 257 10.38 -22.49 5.70
CA ARG A 257 11.12 -21.62 4.79
C ARG A 257 11.06 -22.21 3.38
N GLU A 258 10.54 -21.41 2.47
CA GLU A 258 10.39 -21.74 1.05
C GLU A 258 11.17 -20.74 0.19
N VAL A 259 11.42 -21.14 -1.06
CA VAL A 259 12.05 -20.29 -2.08
C VAL A 259 11.19 -20.32 -3.33
N VAL A 260 11.00 -19.13 -3.92
CA VAL A 260 10.37 -18.98 -5.23
C VAL A 260 11.36 -18.29 -6.17
N ASN A 261 11.57 -18.89 -7.34
CA ASN A 261 12.55 -18.42 -8.31
C ASN A 261 11.97 -17.34 -9.20
N ALA A 262 12.76 -16.28 -9.45
CA ALA A 262 12.40 -15.24 -10.39
C ALA A 262 13.61 -14.51 -10.99
N THR A 263 13.49 -14.05 -12.23
CA THR A 263 14.56 -13.29 -12.89
C THR A 263 14.56 -11.81 -12.51
N ARG A 264 13.43 -11.29 -12.02
CA ARG A 264 13.27 -9.94 -11.49
C ARG A 264 12.45 -9.97 -10.20
N VAL A 265 12.82 -9.10 -9.26
CA VAL A 265 12.06 -8.88 -8.03
C VAL A 265 11.82 -7.40 -7.84
N VAL A 266 10.57 -7.03 -7.60
CA VAL A 266 10.16 -5.69 -7.18
C VAL A 266 9.86 -5.73 -5.69
N VAL A 267 10.49 -4.86 -4.91
CA VAL A 267 10.23 -4.73 -3.47
C VAL A 267 9.19 -3.64 -3.24
N SER A 268 8.00 -4.04 -2.77
CA SER A 268 6.84 -3.17 -2.51
C SER A 268 6.19 -3.44 -1.15
N CYS A 269 6.99 -3.74 -0.12
CA CYS A 269 6.52 -4.09 1.22
C CYS A 269 6.14 -2.85 2.08
N GLY A 270 5.92 -1.69 1.46
CA GLY A 270 5.66 -0.41 2.14
C GLY A 270 6.88 0.16 2.87
N GLN A 271 6.75 1.37 3.42
CA GLN A 271 7.84 2.13 4.05
C GLN A 271 8.56 1.33 5.15
N TYR A 272 7.81 0.63 6.01
CA TYR A 272 8.37 -0.12 7.13
C TYR A 272 8.73 -1.58 6.82
N GLY A 273 8.34 -2.10 5.66
CA GLY A 273 8.64 -3.48 5.25
C GLY A 273 9.77 -3.58 4.24
N SER A 274 9.90 -2.60 3.34
CA SER A 274 10.85 -2.63 2.22
C SER A 274 12.29 -2.47 2.71
N THR A 275 12.58 -1.47 3.55
CA THR A 275 13.93 -1.24 4.08
C THR A 275 14.47 -2.46 4.84
N PRO A 276 13.75 -3.04 5.84
CA PRO A 276 14.26 -4.23 6.51
C PRO A 276 14.45 -5.44 5.59
N LEU A 277 13.61 -5.59 4.56
CA LEU A 277 13.78 -6.67 3.57
C LEU A 277 15.07 -6.47 2.77
N LEU A 278 15.32 -5.26 2.26
CA LEU A 278 16.54 -4.95 1.51
C LEU A 278 17.80 -5.19 2.36
N LEU A 279 17.81 -4.70 3.61
CA LEU A 279 18.93 -4.90 4.54
C LEU A 279 19.21 -6.40 4.78
N ARG A 280 18.18 -7.21 5.06
CA ARG A 280 18.33 -8.67 5.21
C ARG A 280 18.78 -9.36 3.92
N SER A 281 18.51 -8.74 2.77
CA SER A 281 18.91 -9.21 1.44
C SER A 281 20.36 -8.91 1.08
N GLY A 282 21.12 -8.27 1.98
CA GLY A 282 22.49 -7.89 1.69
C GLY A 282 22.60 -6.61 0.87
N TYR A 283 21.51 -5.84 0.73
CA TYR A 283 21.45 -4.61 -0.06
C TYR A 283 21.20 -3.41 0.86
N GLY A 284 22.22 -2.57 1.06
CA GLY A 284 22.11 -1.39 1.93
C GLY A 284 23.45 -0.84 2.43
N PRO A 285 23.45 0.02 3.46
CA PRO A 285 24.67 0.61 4.00
C PRO A 285 25.50 -0.46 4.70
N ARG A 286 26.82 -0.47 4.48
CA ARG A 286 27.74 -1.48 5.03
C ARG A 286 27.60 -1.67 6.54
N GLN A 287 27.42 -0.58 7.29
CA GLN A 287 27.29 -0.59 8.74
C GLN A 287 25.97 -1.19 9.26
N LEU A 288 24.94 -1.33 8.41
CA LEU A 288 23.62 -1.85 8.79
C LEU A 288 23.33 -3.24 8.22
N VAL A 289 24.22 -3.81 7.41
CA VAL A 289 24.01 -5.06 6.69
C VAL A 289 25.01 -6.10 7.16
N GLU A 290 24.53 -7.17 7.80
CA GLU A 290 25.37 -8.25 8.35
C GLU A 290 26.18 -8.99 7.28
N GLN A 291 25.54 -9.32 6.15
CA GLN A 291 26.16 -9.99 5.01
C GLN A 291 26.01 -9.13 3.76
N LEU A 292 26.90 -8.14 3.61
CA LEU A 292 26.84 -7.18 2.51
C LEU A 292 27.11 -7.85 1.16
N ILE A 293 26.18 -7.68 0.23
CA ILE A 293 26.29 -8.10 -1.17
C ILE A 293 26.42 -6.88 -2.06
N VAL A 294 25.51 -5.91 -1.90
CA VAL A 294 25.50 -4.65 -2.66
C VAL A 294 25.46 -3.48 -1.68
N GLU A 295 26.47 -2.62 -1.75
CA GLU A 295 26.52 -1.39 -0.96
C GLU A 295 25.62 -0.32 -1.57
N ASN A 296 24.60 0.09 -0.81
CA ASN A 296 23.77 1.25 -1.13
C ASN A 296 23.58 2.09 0.15
N PRO A 297 24.29 3.23 0.29
CA PRO A 297 24.26 4.03 1.50
C PRO A 297 22.92 4.75 1.73
N ASN A 298 22.02 4.78 0.74
CA ASN A 298 20.76 5.52 0.82
C ASN A 298 19.61 4.69 1.43
N VAL A 299 19.74 3.36 1.51
CA VAL A 299 18.68 2.49 2.00
C VAL A 299 18.45 2.73 3.50
N GLY A 300 17.24 3.19 3.83
CA GLY A 300 16.83 3.51 5.20
C GLY A 300 16.95 4.99 5.59
N ASN A 301 17.58 5.81 4.75
CA ASN A 301 17.59 7.27 4.94
C ASN A 301 16.30 7.90 4.42
N HIS A 302 16.13 9.22 4.66
CA HIS A 302 15.04 10.03 4.11
C HIS A 302 13.63 9.51 4.44
N THR A 303 13.48 8.88 5.61
CA THR A 303 12.16 8.49 6.12
C THR A 303 11.40 9.75 6.48
N ASP A 304 10.41 10.10 5.67
CA ASP A 304 9.46 11.16 5.98
C ASP A 304 8.16 10.58 6.55
N ALA A 305 7.57 11.28 7.51
CA ALA A 305 6.29 10.96 8.09
C ALA A 305 5.63 12.27 8.52
N ARG A 306 4.31 12.39 8.31
CA ARG A 306 3.56 13.51 8.87
C ARG A 306 3.35 13.28 10.37
N PRO A 307 4.01 14.04 11.27
CA PRO A 307 3.79 13.90 12.70
C PRO A 307 2.32 14.21 13.02
N TRP A 308 1.81 13.63 14.10
CA TRP A 308 0.46 13.96 14.56
C TRP A 308 0.39 15.45 14.87
N CYS A 309 -0.47 16.18 14.18
CA CYS A 309 -0.75 17.57 14.51
C CYS A 309 -1.61 17.64 15.79
N GLU A 310 -1.43 18.72 16.55
CA GLU A 310 -2.28 19.02 17.70
C GLU A 310 -3.74 19.09 17.25
N ARG A 311 -4.61 18.39 17.98
CA ARG A 311 -6.05 18.40 17.71
C ARG A 311 -6.71 19.47 18.56
N MET A 312 -7.19 20.53 17.92
CA MET A 312 -8.14 21.44 18.55
C MET A 312 -9.51 20.78 18.60
N THR A 313 -10.03 20.58 19.82
CA THR A 313 -11.40 20.13 20.03
C THR A 313 -12.25 21.32 20.43
N ALA A 314 -13.35 21.54 19.72
CA ALA A 314 -14.34 22.55 20.06
C ALA A 314 -15.67 21.86 20.40
N VAL A 315 -16.36 22.38 21.40
CA VAL A 315 -17.72 21.98 21.77
C VAL A 315 -18.67 23.03 21.21
N PHE A 316 -19.69 22.57 20.50
CA PHE A 316 -20.72 23.44 19.94
C PHE A 316 -22.05 23.15 20.66
N ASP A 317 -22.84 24.20 20.90
CA ASP A 317 -24.13 24.09 21.59
C ASP A 317 -25.19 23.35 20.75
N GLN A 318 -24.95 23.23 19.43
CA GLN A 318 -25.78 22.47 18.50
C GLN A 318 -25.05 21.21 18.01
N PRO A 319 -25.73 20.06 17.91
CA PRO A 319 -25.14 18.79 17.44
C PRO A 319 -24.71 18.80 15.97
#